data_AF-A0A964V4U6-F1
#
_entry.id   AF-A0A964V4U6-F1
#
_cell.length_a   1.000
_cell.length_b   1.000
_cell.length_c   1.000
_cell.angle_alpha   90.00
_cell.angle_beta   90.00
_cell.angle_gamma   90.00
#
_symmetry.space_group_name_H-M   'P 1'
#
loop_
_entity.id
_entity.type
_entity.pdbx_description
1 polymer ?
#
loop_
_entity_poly.entity_id
_entity_poly.type
_entity_poly.pdbx_seq_one_letter_code
_entity_poly.pdbx_strand_id
1 'polypeptide(L)' 'MSPRPLDTTPEAWAVYNAALDRMSGGERVRVALELSDAVRDMRLAGLRARHPDATHDELIRRVVLEDYGIELPAIK' A
#
# COMPACT_ATOMS: atom_id res chain seq x y z
N MET A 1 -19.18 -8.62 -6.55
CA MET A 1 -18.64 -7.33 -7.04
C MET A 1 -18.64 -6.38 -5.86
N SER A 2 -17.52 -5.73 -5.54
CA SER A 2 -17.49 -4.73 -4.46
C SER A 2 -18.31 -3.49 -4.88
N PRO A 3 -19.08 -2.85 -3.99
CA PRO A 3 -19.83 -1.66 -4.34
C PRO A 3 -18.90 -0.49 -4.72
N ARG A 4 -19.39 0.44 -5.57
CA ARG A 4 -18.67 1.66 -5.94
C ARG A 4 -18.40 2.51 -4.68
N PRO A 5 -17.17 2.98 -4.45
CA PRO A 5 -16.85 3.90 -3.35
C PRO A 5 -17.63 5.22 -3.42
N LEU A 6 -17.92 5.82 -2.26
CA LEU A 6 -18.72 7.05 -2.16
C LEU A 6 -17.99 8.29 -2.70
N ASP A 7 -16.67 8.29 -2.67
CA ASP A 7 -15.78 9.36 -3.15
C ASP A 7 -15.39 9.23 -4.63
N THR A 8 -15.94 8.23 -5.32
CA THR A 8 -15.61 7.94 -6.73
C THR A 8 -16.84 8.15 -7.60
N THR A 9 -16.78 9.02 -8.61
CA THR A 9 -17.92 9.24 -9.52
C THR A 9 -18.28 7.97 -10.31
N PRO A 10 -19.54 7.81 -10.77
CA PRO A 10 -19.93 6.67 -11.61
C PRO A 10 -19.04 6.50 -12.85
N GLU A 11 -18.64 7.59 -13.48
CA GLU A 11 -17.79 7.58 -14.68
C GLU A 11 -16.39 7.07 -14.36
N ALA A 12 -15.76 7.57 -13.29
CA ALA A 12 -14.44 7.13 -12.85
C ALA A 12 -14.45 5.64 -12.46
N TRP A 13 -15.52 5.19 -11.79
CA TRP A 13 -15.70 3.79 -11.45
C TRP A 13 -15.80 2.90 -12.69
N ALA A 14 -16.55 3.32 -13.71
CA ALA A 14 -16.66 2.59 -14.96
C ALA A 14 -15.31 2.48 -15.69
N VAL A 15 -14.53 3.57 -15.75
CA VAL A 15 -13.19 3.58 -16.36
C VAL A 15 -12.24 2.63 -15.63
N TYR A 16 -12.23 2.68 -14.30
CA TYR A 16 -11.40 1.80 -13.48
C TYR A 16 -11.73 0.32 -13.69
N ASN A 17 -13.02 -0.05 -13.65
CA ASN A 17 -13.42 -1.43 -13.86
C ASN A 17 -13.13 -1.90 -15.29
N ALA A 18 -13.36 -1.06 -16.30
CA ALA A 18 -13.00 -1.39 -17.68
C ALA A 18 -11.49 -1.60 -17.87
N ALA A 19 -10.64 -0.91 -17.11
CA ALA A 19 -9.20 -1.16 -17.11
C ALA A 19 -8.87 -2.53 -16.49
N LEU A 20 -9.48 -2.84 -15.36
CA LEU A 20 -9.32 -4.15 -14.71
C LEU A 20 -9.79 -5.29 -15.61
N ASP A 21 -10.94 -5.17 -16.26
CA ASP A 21 -11.55 -6.22 -17.09
C ASP A 21 -10.69 -6.61 -18.30
N ARG A 22 -9.79 -5.72 -18.74
CA ARG A 22 -8.81 -6.00 -19.80
C ARG A 22 -7.58 -6.76 -19.31
N MET A 23 -7.37 -6.87 -18.00
CA MET A 23 -6.21 -7.54 -17.42
C MET A 23 -6.48 -9.03 -17.17
N SER A 24 -5.51 -9.86 -17.52
CA SER A 24 -5.44 -11.25 -17.07
C SER A 24 -5.26 -11.34 -15.55
N GLY A 25 -5.51 -12.51 -14.96
CA GLY A 25 -5.27 -12.74 -13.54
C GLY A 25 -3.83 -12.47 -13.11
N GLY A 26 -2.85 -12.85 -13.93
CA GLY A 26 -1.44 -12.60 -13.66
C GLY A 26 -1.06 -11.12 -13.71
N GLU A 27 -1.66 -10.35 -14.63
CA GLU A 27 -1.46 -8.90 -14.68
C GLU A 27 -2.04 -8.19 -13.47
N ARG A 28 -3.22 -8.61 -13.01
CA ARG A 28 -3.83 -8.07 -11.79
C ARG A 28 -2.95 -8.30 -10.57
N VAL A 29 -2.38 -9.51 -10.42
CA VAL A 29 -1.45 -9.80 -9.31
C VAL A 29 -0.21 -8.92 -9.38
N ARG A 30 0.38 -8.75 -10.57
CA ARG A 30 1.57 -7.90 -10.74
C ARG A 30 1.29 -6.45 -10.34
N VAL A 31 0.20 -5.86 -10.84
CA VAL A 31 -0.21 -4.50 -10.50
C VAL A 31 -0.49 -4.36 -9.00
N ALA A 32 -1.09 -5.37 -8.37
CA ALA A 32 -1.33 -5.36 -6.93
C ALA A 32 -0.02 -5.37 -6.11
N LEU A 33 0.99 -6.12 -6.55
CA LEU A 33 2.32 -6.13 -5.92
C LEU A 33 3.02 -4.78 -6.10
N GLU A 34 3.04 -4.23 -7.32
CA GLU A 34 3.61 -2.91 -7.60
C GLU A 34 2.95 -1.80 -6.76
N LEU A 35 1.62 -1.84 -6.62
CA LEU A 35 0.89 -0.90 -5.77
C LEU A 35 1.26 -1.07 -4.29
N SER A 36 1.41 -2.31 -3.82
CA SER A 36 1.79 -2.60 -2.43
C SER A 36 3.19 -2.06 -2.11
N ASP A 37 4.13 -2.19 -3.04
CA ASP A 37 5.48 -1.65 -2.88
C ASP A 37 5.47 -0.12 -2.88
N ALA A 38 4.74 0.51 -3.81
CA ALA A 38 4.61 1.97 -3.84
C ALA A 38 4.02 2.54 -2.54
N VAL A 39 2.99 1.90 -1.98
CA VAL A 39 2.40 2.31 -0.69
C VAL A 39 3.41 2.16 0.45
N ARG A 40 4.17 1.07 0.48
CA ARG A 40 5.21 0.85 1.50
C ARG A 40 6.32 1.89 1.42
N ASP A 41 6.75 2.25 0.21
CA ASP A 41 7.77 3.28 -0.01
C ASP A 41 7.30 4.66 0.45
N MET A 42 6.06 5.04 0.09
CA MET A 42 5.44 6.28 0.56
C MET A 42 5.34 6.32 2.08
N ARG A 43 4.94 5.21 2.70
CA ARG A 43 4.84 5.08 4.16
C ARG A 43 6.20 5.27 4.84
N LEU A 44 7.23 4.58 4.33
CA LEU A 44 8.60 4.69 4.84
C LEU A 44 9.17 6.09 4.66
N ALA A 45 8.93 6.74 3.52
CA ALA A 45 9.34 8.13 3.30
C ALA A 45 8.70 9.08 4.33
N GLY A 46 7.41 8.92 4.60
CA GLY A 46 6.72 9.69 5.63
C GLY A 46 7.28 9.46 7.04
N LEU A 47 7.64 8.22 7.38
CA LEU A 47 8.24 7.92 8.68
C LEU A 47 9.67 8.49 8.80
N ARG A 48 10.49 8.40 7.74
CA ARG A 48 11.82 9.04 7.70
C ARG A 48 11.73 10.55 7.96
N ALA A 49 10.74 11.21 7.37
CA ALA A 49 10.53 12.64 7.60
C ALA A 49 10.14 12.99 9.05
N ARG A 50 9.40 12.11 9.75
CA ARG A 50 9.00 12.31 11.16
C ARG A 50 10.04 11.82 12.17
N HIS A 51 10.92 10.91 11.76
CA HIS A 51 11.93 10.26 12.59
C HIS A 51 13.28 10.24 11.85
N PRO A 52 13.93 11.41 11.70
CA PRO A 52 15.16 11.52 10.89
C PRO A 52 16.32 10.67 11.42
N ASP A 53 16.36 10.40 12.73
CA ASP A 53 17.43 9.61 13.37
C ASP A 53 17.13 8.10 13.43
N ALA A 54 15.95 7.66 12.98
CA ALA A 54 15.58 6.26 13.02
C ALA A 54 16.30 5.45 11.94
N THR A 55 16.84 4.31 12.35
CA THR A 55 17.41 3.31 11.43
C THR A 55 16.32 2.69 10.55
N HIS A 56 16.73 2.08 9.43
CA HIS A 56 15.78 1.41 8.54
C HIS A 56 14.95 0.34 9.27
N ASP A 57 15.59 -0.46 10.12
CA ASP A 57 14.93 -1.50 10.90
C ASP A 57 13.90 -0.93 11.88
N GLU A 58 14.21 0.17 12.56
CA GLU A 58 13.26 0.85 13.44
C GLU A 58 12.05 1.38 12.67
N LEU A 59 12.26 1.89 11.46
CA LEU A 59 11.18 2.34 10.59
C LEU A 59 10.30 1.17 10.15
N ILE A 60 10.88 0.03 9.79
CA ILE A 60 10.11 -1.18 9.42
C ILE A 60 9.29 -1.69 10.61
N ARG A 61 9.90 -1.80 11.80
CA ARG A 61 9.16 -2.18 13.02
C ARG A 61 8.00 -1.24 13.29
N ARG A 62 8.21 0.06 13.07
CA ARG A 62 7.17 1.08 13.23
C ARG A 62 6.05 0.96 12.19
N VAL A 63 6.35 0.68 10.92
CA VAL A 63 5.32 0.36 9.91
C VAL A 63 4.46 -0.80 10.39
N VAL A 64 5.09 -1.90 10.83
CA VAL A 64 4.37 -3.10 11.21
C VAL A 64 3.51 -2.89 12.47
N LEU A 65 4.04 -2.13 13.43
CA LEU A 65 3.29 -1.75 14.62
C LEU A 65 2.10 -0.84 14.29
N GLU A 66 2.31 0.24 13.52
CA GLU A 66 1.27 1.23 13.25
C GLU A 66 0.17 0.70 12.31
N ASP A 67 0.52 -0.13 11.32
CA ASP A 67 -0.42 -0.57 10.30
C ASP A 67 -1.13 -1.88 10.68
N TYR A 68 -0.48 -2.75 11.47
CA TYR A 68 -1.02 -4.08 11.84
C TYR A 68 -1.17 -4.32 13.35
N GLY A 69 -0.66 -3.42 14.20
CA GLY A 69 -0.68 -3.61 15.66
C GLY A 69 0.25 -4.72 16.15
N ILE A 70 1.25 -5.10 15.36
CA ILE A 70 2.18 -6.19 15.68
C ILE A 70 3.54 -5.60 16.04
N GLU A 71 4.05 -5.95 17.23
CA GLU A 71 5.43 -5.66 17.61
C GLU A 71 6.38 -6.69 17.02
N LEU A 72 7.32 -6.23 16.19
CA LEU A 72 8.40 -7.06 15.71
C LEU A 72 9.59 -7.01 16.67
N PRO A 73 10.25 -8.16 16.94
CA PRO A 73 11.46 -8.18 17.74
C PRO A 73 12.57 -7.37 17.07
N ALA A 74 13.50 -6.86 17.87
CA ALA A 74 14.71 -6.28 17.32
C ALA A 74 15.49 -7.34 16.54
N ILE A 75 15.88 -6.99 15.32
CA ILE A 75 16.81 -7.81 14.53
C ILE A 75 18.18 -7.58 15.15
N LYS A 76 18.83 -8.66 15.60
CA LYS A 76 20.18 -8.64 16.17
C LYS A 76 21.23 -8.54 15.09
#